data_AF-A0A383U4E1-F1
#
_entry.id   AF-A0A383U4E1-F1
#
_cell.length_a   1.000
_cell.length_b   1.000
_cell.length_c   1.000
_cell.angle_alpha   90.00
_cell.angle_beta   90.00
_cell.angle_gamma   90.00
#
_symmetry.space_group_name_H-M   'P 1'
#
loop_
_entity.id
_entity.type
_entity.pdbx_description
1 polymer ?
#
loop_
_entity_poly.entity_id
_entity_poly.type
_entity_poly.pdbx_seq_one_letter_code
_entity_poly.pdbx_strand_id
1 'polypeptide(L)' 'MQGKKKFTPKLFYQVSLEDLVPEDNFYRKLQTVLDLQFLYKKTEKYYGSEGQESIDPVVFFKFCLVGYLNNIISDRK' A
#
# COMPACT_ATOMS: atom_id res chain seq x y z
N MET A 1 0.33 8.95 14.28
CA MET A 1 0.23 9.67 13.00
C MET A 1 0.05 8.66 11.87
N GLN A 2 -0.45 9.04 10.70
CA GLN A 2 -0.74 8.11 9.57
C GLN A 2 0.49 7.54 8.82
N GLY A 3 1.70 7.67 9.36
CA GLY A 3 2.95 7.05 8.89
C GLY A 3 3.15 6.95 7.37
N LYS A 4 2.83 8.04 6.67
CA LYS A 4 2.90 8.13 5.22
C LYS A 4 4.36 8.04 4.78
N LYS A 5 4.72 6.93 4.13
CA LYS A 5 6.09 6.72 3.63
C LYS A 5 6.23 7.28 2.21
N LYS A 6 7.24 8.14 2.01
CA LYS A 6 7.68 8.52 0.67
C LYS A 6 8.57 7.39 0.13
N PHE A 7 8.15 6.76 -0.95
CA PHE A 7 8.98 5.79 -1.65
C PHE A 7 10.00 6.52 -2.52
N THR A 8 11.28 6.21 -2.32
CA THR A 8 12.36 6.70 -3.18
C THR A 8 13.09 5.49 -3.75
N PRO A 9 13.06 5.28 -5.07
CA PRO A 9 13.78 4.18 -5.70
C PRO A 9 15.29 4.39 -5.53
N LYS A 10 16.02 3.30 -5.32
CA LYS A 10 17.48 3.37 -5.21
C LYS A 10 18.08 3.41 -6.62
N LEU A 11 18.84 4.47 -6.93
CA LEU A 11 19.32 4.78 -8.29
C LEU A 11 20.48 3.90 -8.79
N PHE A 12 21.20 3.22 -7.89
CA PHE A 12 22.45 2.52 -8.22
C PHE A 12 22.36 0.98 -8.18
N TYR A 13 21.17 0.42 -8.38
CA TYR A 13 20.99 -1.03 -8.44
C TYR A 13 20.88 -1.47 -9.89
N GLN A 14 21.59 -2.54 -10.25
CA GLN A 14 21.53 -3.15 -11.58
C GLN A 14 20.14 -3.75 -11.89
N VAL A 15 19.34 -4.02 -10.86
CA VAL A 15 17.97 -4.55 -10.96
C VAL A 15 17.07 -3.79 -10.00
N SER A 16 15.92 -3.29 -10.47
CA SER A 16 14.85 -2.77 -9.61
C SER A 16 13.72 -3.78 -9.48
N LEU A 17 12.99 -3.73 -8.36
CA LEU A 17 11.78 -4.55 -8.19
C LEU A 17 10.70 -4.21 -9.22
N GLU A 18 10.65 -2.94 -9.65
CA GLU A 18 9.70 -2.49 -10.66
C GLU A 18 9.97 -3.18 -12.00
N ASP A 19 11.24 -3.34 -12.39
CA ASP A 19 11.61 -3.99 -13.65
C ASP A 19 11.30 -5.50 -13.67
N LEU A 20 11.17 -6.12 -12.49
CA LEU A 20 10.87 -7.56 -12.36
C LEU A 20 9.37 -7.87 -12.43
N VAL A 21 8.50 -6.87 -12.30
CA VAL A 21 7.05 -7.05 -12.39
C VAL A 21 6.63 -6.88 -13.86
N PRO A 22 5.85 -7.83 -14.44
CA PRO A 22 5.34 -7.69 -15.80
C PRO A 22 4.52 -6.40 -16.01
N GLU A 23 4.62 -5.78 -17.19
CA GLU A 23 3.85 -4.57 -17.54
C GLU A 23 2.34 -4.79 -17.49
N ASP A 24 1.90 -5.99 -17.87
CA ASP A 24 0.50 -6.37 -17.92
C ASP A 24 -0.06 -6.89 -16.58
N ASN A 25 0.76 -6.84 -15.51
CA ASN A 25 0.39 -7.30 -14.18
C ASN A 25 -0.91 -6.68 -13.69
N PHE A 26 -1.78 -7.51 -13.11
CA PHE A 26 -3.08 -7.11 -12.61
C PHE A 26 -3.02 -5.93 -11.62
N TYR A 27 -2.07 -5.92 -10.68
CA TYR A 27 -1.96 -4.88 -9.67
C TYR A 27 -1.47 -3.54 -10.23
N ARG A 28 -0.70 -3.55 -11.34
CA ARG A 28 -0.37 -2.32 -12.07
C ARG A 28 -1.62 -1.69 -12.67
N LYS A 29 -2.46 -2.49 -13.33
CA LYS A 29 -3.76 -2.03 -13.87
C LYS A 29 -4.70 -1.56 -12.77
N LEU A 30 -4.73 -2.26 -11.63
CA LEU A 30 -5.56 -1.88 -10.49
C LEU A 30 -5.12 -0.53 -9.90
N GLN A 31 -3.81 -0.30 -9.80
CA GLN A 31 -3.26 0.95 -9.27
C GLN A 31 -3.66 2.18 -10.10
N THR A 32 -3.89 2.04 -11.41
CA THR A 32 -4.29 3.17 -12.27
C THR A 32 -5.75 3.54 -12.14
N VAL A 33 -6.62 2.62 -11.69
CA VAL A 33 -8.07 2.84 -11.61
C VAL A 33 -8.59 3.03 -10.18
N LEU A 34 -7.87 2.51 -9.18
CA LEU A 34 -8.31 2.52 -7.79
C LEU A 34 -7.67 3.69 -7.01
N ASP A 35 -8.42 4.78 -6.85
CA ASP A 35 -8.03 5.88 -5.97
C ASP A 35 -8.44 5.62 -4.51
N LEU A 36 -7.45 5.55 -3.63
CA LEU A 36 -7.61 5.35 -2.19
C LEU A 36 -7.23 6.58 -1.36
N GLN A 37 -6.91 7.73 -1.96
CA GLN A 37 -6.50 8.93 -1.22
C GLN A 37 -7.55 9.40 -0.21
N PHE A 38 -8.83 9.12 -0.45
CA PHE A 38 -9.92 9.44 0.47
C PHE A 38 -9.75 8.80 1.87
N LEU A 39 -9.00 7.70 1.98
CA LEU A 39 -8.76 7.00 3.24
C LEU A 39 -8.00 7.86 4.25
N TYR A 40 -7.09 8.73 3.80
CA TYR A 40 -6.35 9.61 4.72
C TYR A 40 -7.31 10.47 5.54
N LYS A 41 -8.24 11.17 4.88
CA LYS A 41 -9.25 11.98 5.57
C LYS A 41 -10.23 11.14 6.39
N LYS A 42 -10.65 9.98 5.88
CA LYS A 42 -11.62 9.13 6.57
C LYS A 42 -11.06 8.49 7.83
N THR A 43 -9.77 8.19 7.85
CA THR A 43 -9.13 7.45 8.94
C THR A 43 -8.40 8.32 9.95
N GLU A 44 -8.22 9.62 9.67
CA GLU A 44 -7.43 10.56 10.48
C GLU A 44 -7.71 10.44 11.99
N LYS A 45 -8.98 10.45 12.38
CA LYS A 45 -9.42 10.39 13.79
C LYS A 45 -9.05 9.10 14.53
N TYR A 46 -8.71 8.02 13.82
CA TYR A 46 -8.36 6.73 14.42
C TYR A 46 -6.84 6.58 14.62
N TYR A 47 -6.05 7.52 14.11
CA TYR A 47 -4.61 7.53 14.25
C TYR A 47 -4.21 8.51 15.37
N GLY A 48 -3.29 8.10 16.23
CA GLY A 48 -2.76 8.99 17.27
C GLY A 48 -2.04 10.20 16.68
N SER A 49 -1.94 11.29 17.44
CA SER A 49 -1.20 12.50 17.05
C SER A 49 0.27 12.45 17.44
N GLU A 50 0.64 11.60 18.39
CA GLU A 50 1.97 11.57 19.01
C GLU A 50 2.56 10.16 19.03
N GLY A 51 3.85 10.06 19.35
CA GLY A 51 4.57 8.80 19.45
C GLY A 51 4.98 8.23 18.09
N GLN A 52 5.12 6.90 18.03
CA GLN A 52 5.57 6.22 16.82
C GLN A 52 4.50 6.26 15.73
N GLU A 53 4.93 6.53 14.49
CA GLU A 53 4.05 6.52 13.34
C GLU A 53 3.44 5.12 13.12
N SER A 54 2.13 5.07 12.93
CA SER A 54 1.41 3.84 12.62
C SER A 54 1.52 3.52 11.12
N ILE A 55 1.03 2.35 10.69
CA ILE A 55 1.02 1.98 9.26
C ILE A 55 0.21 2.97 8.40
N ASP A 56 0.70 3.28 7.20
CA ASP A 56 -0.05 4.10 6.24
C ASP A 56 -1.44 3.48 5.96
N PRO A 57 -2.55 4.24 6.12
CA PRO A 57 -3.89 3.71 5.93
C PRO A 57 -4.11 3.17 4.50
N VAL A 58 -3.57 3.80 3.47
CA VAL A 58 -3.67 3.29 2.10
C VAL A 58 -2.96 1.95 1.97
N VAL A 59 -1.80 1.79 2.60
CA VAL A 59 -1.06 0.52 2.60
C VAL A 59 -1.83 -0.57 3.35
N PHE A 60 -2.40 -0.25 4.52
CA PHE A 60 -3.22 -1.18 5.28
C PHE A 60 -4.40 -1.72 4.46
N PHE A 61 -5.18 -0.84 3.83
CA PHE A 61 -6.31 -1.26 3.01
C PHE A 61 -5.87 -2.00 1.73
N LYS A 62 -4.70 -1.67 1.16
CA LYS A 62 -4.13 -2.46 0.06
C LYS A 62 -3.82 -3.90 0.49
N PHE A 63 -3.31 -4.14 1.70
CA PHE A 63 -3.10 -5.50 2.20
C PHE A 63 -4.41 -6.28 2.31
N CYS A 64 -5.45 -5.69 2.88
CA CYS A 64 -6.78 -6.32 2.95
C CYS A 64 -7.29 -6.66 1.53
N LEU A 65 -7.21 -5.69 0.61
CA LEU A 65 -7.66 -5.85 -0.77
C LEU A 65 -6.91 -6.98 -1.49
N VAL A 66 -5.59 -7.05 -1.34
CA VAL A 66 -4.76 -8.15 -1.88
C VAL A 66 -5.22 -9.49 -1.29
N GLY A 67 -5.50 -9.55 0.01
CA GLY A 67 -6.07 -10.76 0.63
C GLY A 67 -7.35 -11.21 -0.07
N TYR A 68 -8.34 -10.32 -0.20
CA TYR A 68 -9.59 -10.61 -0.88
C TYR A 68 -9.43 -11.00 -2.35
N LEU A 69 -8.62 -10.26 -3.11
CA LEU A 69 -8.43 -10.48 -4.55
C LEU A 69 -7.69 -11.78 -4.86
N ASN A 70 -6.87 -12.29 -3.94
CA ASN A 70 -6.20 -13.58 -4.07
C ASN A 70 -6.93 -14.71 -3.33
N ASN A 71 -8.18 -14.49 -2.89
CA ASN A 71 -8.96 -15.48 -2.15
C ASN A 71 -8.26 -16.01 -0.88
N ILE A 72 -7.49 -15.14 -0.21
CA ILE A 72 -6.85 -15.43 1.07
C ILE A 72 -7.87 -15.17 2.16
N ILE A 73 -8.40 -16.25 2.73
CA ILE A 73 -9.54 -16.23 3.68
C ILE A 73 -9.14 -15.94 5.13
N SER A 74 -7.86 -15.76 5.42
CA SER A 74 -7.38 -15.62 6.80
C SER A 74 -6.11 -14.78 6.87
N ASP A 75 -6.13 -13.77 7.73
CA ASP A 75 -4.95 -12.96 8.09
C ASP A 75 -4.09 -13.59 9.21
N ARG A 76 -4.49 -14.77 9.71
CA ARG A 76 -3.91 -15.42 10.90
C ARG A 76 -3.10 -16.70 10.65
N LYS A 77 -3.10 -17.21 9.41
CA LYS A 77 -2.40 -18.46 9.07
C LYS A 77 -1.01 -18.17 8.56
#